data_AF-A0A1X1N1I8-F1
#
_entry.id   AF-A0A1X1N1I8-F1
#
_cell.length_a   1.000
_cell.length_b   1.000
_cell.length_c   1.000
_cell.angle_alpha   90.00
_cell.angle_beta   90.00
_cell.angle_gamma   90.00
#
_symmetry.space_group_name_H-M   'P 1'
#
loop_
_entity.id
_entity.type
_entity.pdbx_description
1 polymer ?
#
loop_
_entity_poly.entity_id
_entity_poly.type
_entity_poly.pdbx_seq_one_letter_code
_entity_poly.pdbx_strand_id
1 'polypeptide(L)'
;MTEIPEEQQAAALRAVAEAGARRAELLAQAERILTDEIQPRAVEAARLGAGRTRIRELARVGPGVLYRWLEEAGIPVRPKRRT
;
A
#
# COMPACT_ATOMS: atom_id res chain seq x y z
N MET A 1 0.05 -28.73 -32.59
CA MET A 1 -0.51 -27.70 -31.69
C MET A 1 -2.01 -27.86 -31.74
N THR A 2 -2.63 -28.28 -30.63
CA THR A 2 -4.09 -28.36 -30.55
C THR A 2 -4.59 -26.96 -30.27
N GLU A 3 -5.30 -26.35 -31.21
CA GLU A 3 -5.91 -25.03 -31.00
C GLU A 3 -6.84 -25.08 -29.79
N ILE A 4 -6.66 -24.15 -28.86
CA ILE A 4 -7.60 -23.97 -27.75
C ILE A 4 -8.89 -23.44 -28.37
N PRO A 5 -10.04 -24.11 -28.18
CA PRO A 5 -11.31 -23.60 -28.70
C PRO A 5 -11.58 -22.19 -28.19
N GLU A 6 -12.03 -21.29 -29.07
CA GLU A 6 -12.23 -19.87 -28.77
C GLU A 6 -13.11 -19.63 -27.52
N GLU A 7 -14.07 -20.51 -27.26
CA GLU A 7 -14.92 -20.47 -26.07
C GLU A 7 -14.15 -20.67 -24.76
N GLN A 8 -13.17 -21.59 -24.75
CA GLN A 8 -12.33 -21.84 -23.59
C GLN A 8 -11.39 -20.66 -23.33
N GLN A 9 -10.87 -20.05 -24.40
CA GLN A 9 -10.08 -18.82 -24.31
C GLN A 9 -10.93 -17.66 -23.78
N ALA A 10 -12.14 -17.46 -24.30
CA ALA A 10 -13.05 -16.42 -23.84
C ALA A 10 -13.43 -16.60 -22.37
N ALA A 11 -13.68 -17.84 -21.93
CA ALA A 11 -13.95 -18.15 -20.53
C ALA A 11 -12.75 -17.84 -19.63
N ALA A 12 -11.54 -18.20 -20.04
CA ALA A 12 -10.31 -17.88 -19.30
C ALA A 12 -10.10 -16.37 -19.17
N LEU A 13 -10.31 -15.61 -20.26
CA LEU A 13 -10.19 -14.16 -20.25
C LEU A 13 -11.23 -13.49 -19.35
N ARG A 14 -12.48 -13.97 -19.34
CA ARG A 14 -13.52 -13.49 -18.41
C ARG A 14 -13.11 -13.72 -16.96
N ALA A 15 -12.59 -14.90 -16.62
CA ALA A 15 -12.12 -15.19 -15.27
C ALA A 15 -10.98 -14.26 -14.82
N VAL A 16 -10.04 -13.95 -15.72
CA VAL A 16 -8.97 -12.96 -15.44
C VAL A 16 -9.56 -11.57 -15.23
N ALA A 17 -10.50 -11.14 -16.06
CA ALA A 17 -11.14 -9.83 -15.94
C ALA A 17 -11.89 -9.68 -14.61
N GLU A 18 -12.64 -10.71 -14.20
CA GLU A 18 -13.35 -10.73 -12.92
C GLU A 18 -12.39 -10.68 -11.72
N ALA A 19 -11.31 -11.47 -11.76
CA ALA A 19 -10.29 -11.43 -10.71
C ALA A 19 -9.58 -10.06 -10.65
N GLY A 20 -9.29 -9.48 -11.80
CA GLY A 20 -8.72 -8.14 -11.93
C GLY A 20 -9.64 -7.06 -11.35
N ALA A 21 -10.94 -7.12 -11.64
CA ALA A 21 -11.93 -6.18 -11.13
C ALA A 21 -12.03 -6.24 -9.60
N ARG A 22 -12.15 -7.46 -9.03
CA ARG A 22 -12.15 -7.65 -7.57
C ARG A 22 -10.87 -7.13 -6.92
N ARG A 23 -9.70 -7.42 -7.53
CA ARG A 23 -8.42 -6.91 -7.04
C ARG A 23 -8.37 -5.37 -7.06
N ALA A 24 -8.86 -4.75 -8.12
CA ALA A 24 -8.87 -3.29 -8.24
C ALA A 24 -9.73 -2.64 -7.15
N GLU A 25 -10.92 -3.19 -6.88
CA GLU A 25 -11.80 -2.71 -5.81
C GLU A 25 -11.15 -2.82 -4.43
N LEU A 26 -10.55 -3.99 -4.13
CA LEU A 26 -9.85 -4.21 -2.85
C LEU A 26 -8.66 -3.26 -2.68
N LEU A 27 -7.90 -3.01 -3.75
CA LEU A 27 -6.80 -2.06 -3.70
C LEU A 27 -7.29 -0.62 -3.50
N ALA A 28 -8.39 -0.23 -4.14
CA ALA A 28 -8.98 1.09 -3.93
C ALA A 28 -9.47 1.26 -2.48
N GLN A 29 -10.03 0.21 -1.88
CA GLN A 29 -10.42 0.23 -0.47
C GLN A 29 -9.19 0.29 0.45
N ALA A 30 -8.16 -0.52 0.17
CA ALA A 30 -6.92 -0.51 0.94
C ALA A 30 -6.22 0.85 0.87
N GLU A 31 -6.22 1.50 -0.30
CA GLU A 31 -5.64 2.84 -0.47
C GLU A 31 -6.38 3.86 0.38
N ARG A 32 -7.73 3.87 0.38
CA ARG A 32 -8.50 4.77 1.25
C ARG A 32 -8.18 4.58 2.73
N ILE A 33 -8.12 3.33 3.19
CA ILE A 33 -7.71 3.03 4.59
C ILE A 33 -6.29 3.54 4.83
N LEU A 34 -5.38 3.35 3.88
CA LEU A 34 -4.00 3.77 4.00
C LEU A 34 -3.88 5.31 4.13
N THR A 35 -4.54 6.06 3.24
CA THR A 35 -4.42 7.52 3.15
C THR A 35 -5.27 8.23 4.18
N ASP A 36 -6.52 7.82 4.36
CA ASP A 36 -7.50 8.57 5.12
C ASP A 36 -7.49 8.16 6.60
N GLU A 37 -7.03 6.94 6.89
CA GLU A 37 -7.04 6.40 8.24
C GLU A 37 -5.65 6.19 8.84
N ILE A 38 -4.78 5.43 8.16
CA ILE A 38 -3.48 5.01 8.72
C ILE A 38 -2.49 6.16 8.70
N GLN A 39 -2.31 6.84 7.57
CA GLN A 39 -1.36 7.94 7.42
C GLN A 39 -1.51 9.03 8.49
N PRO A 40 -2.70 9.64 8.70
CA PRO A 40 -2.84 10.70 9.71
C PRO A 40 -2.56 10.20 11.13
N ARG A 41 -2.96 8.97 11.47
CA ARG A 41 -2.68 8.35 12.79
C ARG A 41 -1.19 8.05 12.99
N ALA A 42 -0.50 7.61 11.93
CA ALA A 42 0.94 7.35 11.96
C ALA A 42 1.73 8.66 12.14
N VAL A 43 1.35 9.72 11.43
CA VAL A 43 1.93 11.06 11.58
C VAL A 43 1.69 11.59 13.00
N GLU A 44 0.47 11.48 13.52
CA GLU A 44 0.14 11.93 14.87
C GLU A 44 0.92 11.17 15.94
N ALA A 45 1.00 9.85 15.84
CA ALA A 45 1.83 9.04 16.73
C ALA A 45 3.30 9.50 16.71
N ALA A 46 3.84 9.84 15.54
CA ALA A 46 5.20 10.36 15.43
C ALA A 46 5.35 11.76 16.06
N ARG A 47 4.36 12.65 15.94
CA ARG A 47 4.33 13.95 16.64
C ARG A 47 4.32 13.79 18.16
N LEU A 48 3.61 12.79 18.65
CA LEU A 48 3.57 12.41 20.06
C LEU A 48 4.83 11.65 20.53
N GLY A 49 5.82 11.48 19.66
CA GLY A 49 7.12 10.90 20.00
C GLY A 49 7.17 9.36 19.94
N ALA A 50 6.18 8.68 19.37
CA ALA A 50 6.22 7.24 19.23
C ALA A 50 7.36 6.78 18.31
N GLY A 51 7.95 5.63 18.63
CA GLY A 51 9.09 5.08 17.88
C GLY A 51 8.71 4.70 16.45
N ARG A 52 9.46 5.21 15.46
CA ARG A 52 9.20 4.99 14.01
C ARG A 52 9.13 3.52 13.61
N THR A 53 9.97 2.66 14.19
CA THR A 53 9.92 1.20 13.94
C THR A 53 8.57 0.62 14.34
N ARG A 54 8.05 1.02 15.51
CA ARG A 54 6.78 0.54 16.03
C ARG A 54 5.60 1.04 15.20
N ILE A 55 5.64 2.32 14.81
CA ILE A 55 4.64 2.91 13.90
C ILE A 55 4.59 2.11 12.60
N ARG A 56 5.75 1.84 11.99
CA ARG A 56 5.85 1.08 10.73
C ARG A 56 5.26 -0.32 10.83
N GLU A 57 5.59 -1.05 11.90
CA GLU A 57 5.10 -2.42 12.13
C GLU A 57 3.57 -2.47 12.28
N LEU A 58 3.01 -1.52 13.03
CA LEU A 58 1.57 -1.42 13.24
C LEU A 58 0.83 -0.94 11.98
N ALA A 59 1.39 0.04 11.28
CA ALA A 59 0.84 0.57 10.03
C ALA A 59 0.99 -0.40 8.85
N ARG A 60 1.81 -1.46 8.99
CA ARG A 60 2.10 -2.46 7.93
C ARG A 60 2.63 -1.85 6.63
N VAL A 61 3.42 -0.77 6.74
CA VAL A 61 4.00 -0.07 5.60
C VAL A 61 5.51 -0.28 5.49
N GLY A 62 6.04 -0.11 4.27
CA GLY A 62 7.48 -0.03 4.07
C GLY A 62 8.11 1.22 4.70
N PRO A 63 9.42 1.20 4.99
CA PRO A 63 10.12 2.36 5.57
C PRO A 63 10.03 3.62 4.69
N GLY A 64 10.11 3.48 3.36
CA GLY A 64 10.02 4.61 2.44
C GLY A 64 8.66 5.31 2.50
N VAL A 65 7.57 4.56 2.66
CA VAL A 65 6.21 5.11 2.77
C VAL A 65 6.09 5.93 4.05
N LEU A 66 6.49 5.36 5.21
CA LEU A 66 6.44 6.08 6.48
C LEU A 66 7.30 7.35 6.42
N TYR A 67 8.53 7.26 5.92
CA TYR A 67 9.43 8.41 5.90
C TYR A 67 8.93 9.53 5.01
N ARG A 68 8.36 9.20 3.84
CA ARG A 68 7.69 10.20 2.99
C ARG A 68 6.57 10.91 3.74
N TRP A 69 5.69 10.20 4.43
CA TRP A 69 4.62 10.83 5.22
C TRP A 69 5.15 11.75 6.32
N LEU A 70 6.23 11.35 7.00
CA LEU A 70 6.86 12.17 8.03
C LEU A 70 7.49 13.43 7.43
N GLU A 71 8.18 13.31 6.30
CA GLU A 71 8.78 14.43 5.56
C GLU A 71 7.70 15.42 5.08
N GLU A 72 6.63 14.92 4.45
CA GLU A 72 5.48 15.72 4.01
C GLU A 72 4.79 16.45 5.19
N ALA A 73 4.79 15.82 6.37
CA ALA A 73 4.26 16.41 7.60
C ALA A 73 5.24 17.33 8.35
N GLY A 74 6.44 17.58 7.80
CA GLY A 74 7.48 18.43 8.40
C GLY A 74 8.20 17.80 9.60
N ILE A 75 8.07 16.48 9.81
CA ILE A 75 8.71 15.75 10.91
C ILE A 75 10.12 15.33 10.45
N PRO A 76 11.20 15.80 11.12
CA PRO A 76 12.55 15.52 10.68
C PRO A 76 12.85 14.01 10.66
N VAL A 77 13.10 13.46 9.48
CA VAL A 77 13.65 12.11 9.32
C VAL A 77 15.16 12.24 9.19
N ARG A 78 15.91 11.68 10.14
CA ARG A 78 17.38 11.76 10.08
C ARG A 78 17.83 11.07 8.78
N PRO A 79 18.64 11.72 7.93
CA PRO A 79 19.10 11.09 6.70
C PRO A 79 19.89 9.83 7.03
N LYS A 80 19.69 8.78 6.21
CA LYS A 80 20.44 7.54 6.34
C LYS A 80 21.94 7.88 6.24
N ARG A 81 22.71 7.62 7.31
CA ARG A 81 24.17 7.69 7.24
C ARG A 81 24.61 6.73 6.14
N ARG A 82 25.18 7.25 5.05
CA ARG A 82 26.01 6.47 4.13
C ARG A 82 27.32 6.23 4.89
N THR A 83 27.43 5.08 5.54
CA THR A 83 28.71 4.45 5.88
C THR A 83 29.22 3.70 4.67
#